data_AF-A0A9E8EJC7-F1
#
_entry.id   AF-A0A9E8EJC7-F1
#
_cell.length_a   1.000
_cell.length_b   1.000
_cell.length_c   1.000
_cell.angle_alpha   90.00
_cell.angle_beta   90.00
_cell.angle_gamma   90.00
#
_symmetry.space_group_name_H-M   'P 1'
#
loop_
_entity.id
_entity.type
_entity.pdbx_description
1 polymer ?
#
loop_
_entity_poly.entity_id
_entity_poly.type
_entity_poly.pdbx_seq_one_letter_code
_entity_poly.pdbx_strand_id
1 'polypeptide(L)'
;MKRTFITSLIASAAIAASLFTAAPVYADSNFSPASSLADAEASAKQSFNFIAYKGYGRFGKKVSPELRLEKLNRINRELLRVESAFGIELPRVNVVYVTDTSRGFYNDRRDEIVFSSKKLEHTLRHEFGHVIDNRLDVTGKEWRDLVNRMKDVHGFSPSNYANTNLIEYWAEAFAYFTAPDYGLNSDRFPAELESFISKVIDQLQSPRLASN
;
A
#
# COMPACT_ATOMS: atom_id res chain seq x y z
N MET A 1 6.45 14.19 -45.68
CA MET A 1 5.84 14.58 -44.39
C MET A 1 4.64 13.72 -43.94
N LYS A 2 4.33 12.56 -44.54
CA LYS A 2 3.23 11.68 -44.09
C LYS A 2 3.67 10.45 -43.26
N ARG A 3 4.95 10.06 -43.29
CA ARG A 3 5.45 8.87 -42.58
C ARG A 3 5.84 9.12 -41.12
N THR A 4 6.29 10.33 -40.78
CA THR A 4 6.73 10.69 -39.42
C THR A 4 5.56 10.81 -38.43
N PHE A 5 4.38 11.23 -38.91
CA PHE A 5 3.17 11.34 -38.09
C PHE A 5 2.56 9.98 -37.71
N ILE A 6 2.76 8.94 -38.53
CA ILE A 6 2.20 7.61 -38.26
C ILE A 6 3.04 6.89 -37.20
N THR A 7 4.36 7.10 -37.19
CA THR A 7 5.26 6.49 -36.19
C THR A 7 5.09 7.12 -34.80
N SER A 8 4.80 8.43 -34.72
CA SER A 8 4.50 9.08 -33.43
C SER A 8 3.15 8.63 -32.85
N LEU A 9 2.12 8.44 -33.69
CA LEU A 9 0.81 7.94 -33.24
C LEU A 9 0.85 6.48 -32.76
N ILE A 10 1.67 5.63 -33.39
CA ILE A 10 1.83 4.23 -32.96
C ILE A 10 2.60 4.13 -31.64
N ALA A 11 3.62 4.98 -31.43
CA ALA A 11 4.36 5.03 -30.17
C ALA A 11 3.48 5.55 -29.01
N SER A 12 2.62 6.55 -29.25
CA SER A 12 1.66 7.04 -28.25
C SER A 12 0.56 6.02 -27.94
N ALA A 13 0.10 5.24 -28.93
CA ALA A 13 -0.88 4.18 -28.71
C ALA A 13 -0.29 2.95 -27.98
N ALA A 14 0.98 2.63 -28.20
CA ALA A 14 1.66 1.54 -27.49
C ALA A 14 1.90 1.88 -26.01
N ILE A 15 2.23 3.14 -25.69
CA ILE A 15 2.34 3.61 -24.30
C ILE A 15 0.96 3.66 -23.62
N ALA A 16 -0.09 4.08 -24.35
CA ALA A 16 -1.45 4.07 -23.83
C ALA A 16 -1.94 2.64 -23.53
N ALA A 17 -1.64 1.66 -24.38
CA ALA A 17 -2.06 0.27 -24.15
C ALA A 17 -1.37 -0.40 -22.95
N SER A 18 -0.13 0.00 -22.61
CA SER A 18 0.58 -0.48 -21.41
C SER A 18 0.19 0.21 -20.11
N LEU A 19 -0.53 1.35 -20.16
CA LEU A 19 -0.92 2.13 -18.98
C LEU A 19 -2.32 1.78 -18.43
N PHE A 20 -3.02 0.82 -19.05
CA PHE A 20 -4.37 0.41 -18.65
C PHE A 20 -4.45 -1.03 -18.14
N THR A 21 -3.45 -1.49 -17.40
CA THR A 21 -3.73 -2.58 -16.45
C THR A 21 -4.54 -1.97 -15.32
N ALA A 22 -5.86 -2.06 -15.40
CA ALA A 22 -6.71 -1.87 -14.23
C ALA A 22 -6.12 -2.70 -13.08
N ALA A 23 -6.09 -2.14 -11.87
CA ALA A 23 -5.67 -2.89 -10.68
C ALA A 23 -6.37 -4.25 -10.72
N PRO A 24 -5.61 -5.36 -10.73
CA PRO A 24 -6.20 -6.63 -11.08
C PRO A 24 -7.19 -7.04 -10.00
N VAL A 25 -8.41 -7.32 -10.44
CA VAL A 25 -9.50 -7.80 -9.59
C VAL A 25 -9.25 -9.27 -9.29
N TYR A 26 -8.36 -9.55 -8.35
CA TYR A 26 -8.16 -10.91 -7.86
C TYR A 26 -9.07 -11.17 -6.67
N ALA A 27 -10.02 -12.09 -6.90
CA ALA A 27 -10.74 -12.75 -5.83
C ALA A 27 -9.75 -13.63 -5.04
N ASP A 28 -9.80 -13.42 -3.72
CA ASP A 28 -8.98 -13.93 -2.62
C ASP A 28 -9.03 -15.48 -2.46
N SER A 29 -8.81 -16.22 -3.53
CA SER A 29 -9.21 -17.64 -3.64
C SER A 29 -8.29 -18.63 -2.94
N ASN A 30 -7.10 -18.21 -2.48
CA ASN A 30 -6.11 -19.10 -1.88
C ASN A 30 -5.74 -18.77 -0.42
N PHE A 31 -6.32 -17.76 0.22
CA PHE A 31 -6.04 -17.50 1.63
C PHE A 31 -6.80 -18.47 2.54
N SER A 32 -6.06 -19.27 3.29
CA SER A 32 -6.61 -20.10 4.37
C SER A 32 -6.26 -19.48 5.73
N PRO A 33 -7.24 -19.00 6.51
CA PRO A 33 -6.97 -18.46 7.83
C PRO A 33 -6.30 -19.49 8.74
N ALA A 34 -5.29 -19.06 9.50
CA ALA A 34 -4.66 -19.90 10.50
C ALA A 34 -5.66 -20.23 11.62
N SER A 35 -5.66 -21.50 12.06
CA SER A 35 -6.46 -21.97 13.18
C SER A 35 -5.83 -21.68 14.55
N SER A 36 -4.54 -21.34 14.58
CA SER A 36 -3.79 -21.04 15.79
C SER A 36 -2.97 -19.74 15.67
N LEU A 37 -2.67 -19.12 16.82
CA LEU A 37 -1.79 -17.95 16.86
C LEU A 37 -0.39 -18.25 16.35
N ALA A 38 0.15 -19.42 16.66
CA ALA A 38 1.50 -19.80 16.23
C ALA A 38 1.61 -19.89 14.71
N ASP A 39 0.58 -20.41 14.03
CA ASP A 39 0.55 -20.50 12.58
C ASP A 39 0.35 -19.12 11.92
N ALA A 40 -0.51 -18.28 12.50
CA ALA A 40 -0.70 -16.90 12.05
C ALA A 40 0.60 -16.09 12.19
N GLU A 41 1.34 -16.30 13.28
CA GLU A 41 2.66 -15.73 13.52
C GLU A 41 3.71 -16.20 12.53
N ALA A 42 3.75 -17.51 12.25
CA ALA A 42 4.70 -18.08 11.32
C ALA A 42 4.53 -17.49 9.91
N SER A 43 3.28 -17.30 9.46
CA SER A 43 2.97 -16.62 8.21
C SER A 43 3.40 -15.15 8.25
N ALA A 44 3.04 -14.42 9.31
CA ALA A 44 3.37 -13.00 9.46
C ALA A 44 4.90 -12.75 9.50
N LYS A 45 5.69 -13.69 10.04
CA LYS A 45 7.17 -13.59 10.12
C LYS A 45 7.88 -13.65 8.75
N GLN A 46 7.15 -13.99 7.69
CA GLN A 46 7.68 -13.89 6.33
C GLN A 46 7.85 -12.43 5.93
N SER A 47 6.99 -11.53 6.42
CA SER A 47 7.02 -10.09 6.14
C SER A 47 7.57 -9.25 7.30
N PHE A 48 7.62 -9.79 8.52
CA PHE A 48 7.98 -9.05 9.74
C PHE A 48 9.05 -9.76 10.57
N ASN A 49 9.96 -9.01 11.19
CA ASN A 49 10.97 -9.62 12.07
C ASN A 49 10.41 -9.95 13.47
N PHE A 50 9.51 -9.13 13.99
CA PHE A 50 8.91 -9.30 15.32
C PHE A 50 7.44 -8.88 15.36
N ILE A 51 6.64 -9.60 16.18
CA ILE A 51 5.21 -9.35 16.34
C ILE A 51 4.94 -9.07 17.82
N ALA A 52 4.54 -7.84 18.12
CA ALA A 52 4.28 -7.35 19.46
C ALA A 52 2.77 -7.40 19.77
N TYR A 53 2.39 -8.13 20.82
CA TYR A 53 0.99 -8.25 21.27
C TYR A 53 0.61 -7.37 22.46
N LYS A 54 1.55 -6.55 22.89
CA LYS A 54 1.38 -5.59 23.98
C LYS A 54 1.70 -4.22 23.42
N GLY A 55 0.92 -3.22 23.79
CA GLY A 55 1.31 -1.84 23.57
C GLY A 55 2.59 -1.60 24.35
N TYR A 56 3.69 -1.31 23.67
CA TYR A 56 4.83 -0.70 24.34
C TYR A 56 4.49 0.79 24.52
N GLY A 57 4.47 1.31 25.75
CA GLY A 57 4.11 2.72 26.00
C GLY A 57 2.66 3.09 25.63
N ARG A 58 2.47 4.20 24.89
CA ARG A 58 1.16 4.84 24.59
C ARG A 58 0.44 4.30 23.35
N PHE A 59 0.92 3.23 22.71
CA PHE A 59 0.52 2.87 21.35
C PHE A 59 -0.74 1.99 21.22
N GLY A 60 -1.35 1.57 22.33
CA GLY A 60 -2.62 0.82 22.28
C GLY A 60 -2.82 -0.09 23.50
N LYS A 61 -4.02 -0.67 23.61
CA LYS A 61 -4.35 -1.62 24.67
C LYS A 61 -4.03 -3.05 24.25
N LYS A 62 -3.69 -3.88 25.24
CA LYS A 62 -3.54 -5.33 25.05
C LYS A 62 -4.89 -5.93 24.61
N VAL A 63 -4.84 -6.82 23.63
CA VAL A 63 -6.00 -7.58 23.13
C VAL A 63 -5.93 -9.05 23.54
N SER A 64 -7.07 -9.74 23.56
CA SER A 64 -7.16 -11.18 23.88
C SER A 64 -6.49 -12.05 22.80
N PRO A 65 -6.11 -13.31 23.10
CA PRO A 65 -5.56 -14.25 22.12
C PRO A 65 -6.43 -14.42 20.88
N GLU A 66 -7.74 -14.50 21.03
CA GLU A 66 -8.71 -14.71 19.94
C GLU A 66 -8.70 -13.50 19.01
N LEU A 67 -8.71 -12.29 19.57
CA LEU A 67 -8.66 -11.05 18.79
C LEU A 67 -7.30 -10.84 18.11
N ARG A 68 -6.20 -11.34 18.70
CA ARG A 68 -4.88 -11.34 18.03
C ARG A 68 -4.89 -12.25 16.81
N LEU A 69 -5.49 -13.44 16.93
CA LEU A 69 -5.57 -14.40 15.84
C LEU A 69 -6.40 -13.82 14.69
N GLU A 70 -7.57 -13.27 15.01
CA GLU A 70 -8.42 -12.60 14.04
C GLU A 70 -7.66 -11.47 13.32
N LYS A 71 -7.00 -10.59 14.08
CA LYS A 71 -6.22 -9.47 13.51
C LYS A 71 -5.07 -9.95 12.64
N LEU A 72 -4.27 -10.93 13.08
CA LEU A 72 -3.17 -11.47 12.29
C LEU A 72 -3.65 -12.14 11.02
N ASN A 73 -4.73 -12.92 11.08
CA ASN A 73 -5.31 -13.50 9.87
C ASN A 73 -5.76 -12.42 8.88
N ARG A 74 -6.36 -11.32 9.35
CA ARG A 74 -6.72 -10.18 8.49
C ARG A 74 -5.51 -9.47 7.90
N ILE A 75 -4.45 -9.27 8.70
CA ILE A 75 -3.18 -8.69 8.24
C ILE A 75 -2.57 -9.58 7.14
N ASN A 76 -2.39 -10.87 7.41
CA ASN A 76 -1.77 -11.82 6.48
C ASN A 76 -2.59 -11.95 5.18
N ARG A 77 -3.92 -12.00 5.27
CA ARG A 77 -4.80 -12.01 4.11
C ARG A 77 -4.60 -10.77 3.25
N GLU A 78 -4.59 -9.59 3.88
CA GLU A 78 -4.50 -8.33 3.16
C GLU A 78 -3.11 -8.12 2.53
N LEU A 79 -2.04 -8.51 3.22
CA LEU A 79 -0.68 -8.54 2.65
C LEU A 79 -0.65 -9.43 1.42
N LEU A 80 -1.05 -10.70 1.57
CA LEU A 80 -1.05 -11.67 0.48
C LEU A 80 -1.87 -11.17 -0.71
N ARG A 81 -3.02 -10.55 -0.44
CA ARG A 81 -3.88 -9.98 -1.48
C ARG A 81 -3.18 -8.85 -2.23
N VAL A 82 -2.56 -7.89 -1.54
CA VAL A 82 -1.85 -6.78 -2.19
C VAL A 82 -0.66 -7.31 -2.99
N GLU A 83 0.17 -8.16 -2.39
CA GLU A 83 1.33 -8.76 -3.03
C GLU A 83 0.95 -9.57 -4.27
N SER A 84 -0.07 -10.43 -4.16
CA SER A 84 -0.54 -11.26 -5.27
C SER A 84 -1.22 -10.44 -6.37
N ALA A 85 -2.03 -9.44 -5.99
CA ALA A 85 -2.70 -8.59 -6.97
C ALA A 85 -1.66 -7.82 -7.79
N PHE A 86 -0.69 -7.18 -7.14
CA PHE A 86 0.26 -6.32 -7.85
C PHE A 86 1.55 -7.03 -8.28
N GLY A 87 1.70 -8.33 -7.98
CA GLY A 87 2.90 -9.10 -8.28
C GLY A 87 4.15 -8.55 -7.59
N ILE A 88 4.00 -7.99 -6.39
CA ILE A 88 5.05 -7.34 -5.61
C ILE A 88 5.33 -8.10 -4.31
N GLU A 89 6.47 -7.84 -3.70
CA GLU A 89 6.71 -8.12 -2.28
C GLU A 89 6.71 -6.78 -1.54
N LEU A 90 5.88 -6.64 -0.50
CA LEU A 90 5.88 -5.43 0.32
C LEU A 90 7.16 -5.40 1.17
N PRO A 91 7.81 -4.23 1.36
CA PRO A 91 9.07 -4.18 2.11
C PRO A 91 8.90 -4.69 3.54
N ARG A 92 9.81 -5.56 3.97
CA ARG A 92 9.81 -6.10 5.34
C ARG A 92 9.94 -4.98 6.37
N VAL A 93 9.18 -5.06 7.46
CA VAL A 93 9.37 -4.18 8.62
C VAL A 93 9.83 -4.92 9.87
N ASN A 94 10.54 -4.24 10.76
CA ASN A 94 11.08 -4.82 11.96
C ASN A 94 10.01 -5.29 12.94
N VAL A 95 9.00 -4.45 13.23
CA VAL A 95 7.99 -4.78 14.24
C VAL A 95 6.58 -4.42 13.79
N VAL A 96 5.64 -5.32 14.05
CA VAL A 96 4.21 -5.04 13.99
C VAL A 96 3.58 -5.14 15.37
N TYR A 97 2.81 -4.13 15.76
CA TYR A 97 2.02 -4.13 16.98
C TYR A 97 0.56 -4.55 16.71
N VAL A 98 0.20 -5.72 17.22
CA VAL A 98 -1.17 -6.25 17.22
C VAL A 98 -1.85 -5.83 18.53
N THR A 99 -2.30 -4.59 18.55
CA THR A 99 -2.96 -3.96 19.71
C THR A 99 -4.33 -3.39 19.36
N ASP A 100 -5.08 -2.94 20.37
CA ASP A 100 -6.29 -2.14 20.18
C ASP A 100 -5.96 -0.66 20.28
N THR A 101 -5.94 0.01 19.13
CA THR A 101 -5.74 1.46 18.99
C THR A 101 -6.72 1.99 17.96
N SER A 102 -7.16 3.24 18.15
CA SER A 102 -8.06 3.91 17.23
C SER A 102 -7.37 4.41 15.95
N ARG A 103 -6.04 4.51 15.94
CA ARG A 103 -5.24 5.02 14.82
C ARG A 103 -4.04 4.13 14.57
N GLY A 104 -3.71 3.95 13.29
CA GLY A 104 -2.44 3.39 12.89
C GLY A 104 -1.36 4.47 12.84
N PHE A 105 -0.12 4.02 12.81
CA PHE A 105 1.02 4.85 12.37
C PHE A 105 2.23 3.94 12.07
N TYR A 106 3.11 4.44 11.23
CA TYR A 106 4.44 3.92 10.98
C TYR A 106 5.50 4.78 11.69
N ASN A 107 6.46 4.14 12.35
CA ASN A 107 7.63 4.77 12.95
C ASN A 107 8.86 4.48 12.10
N ASP A 108 9.26 5.42 11.27
CA ASP A 108 10.43 5.34 10.40
C ASP A 108 11.74 5.03 11.14
N ARG A 109 11.96 5.65 12.30
CA ARG A 109 13.20 5.50 13.08
C ARG A 109 13.40 4.09 13.65
N ARG A 110 12.31 3.37 13.90
CA ARG A 110 12.34 2.02 14.48
C ARG A 110 11.82 0.96 13.52
N ASP A 111 11.35 1.38 12.35
CA ASP A 111 10.73 0.53 11.32
C ASP A 111 9.60 -0.33 11.92
N GLU A 112 8.68 0.35 12.62
CA GLU A 112 7.57 -0.29 13.34
C GLU A 112 6.23 0.17 12.80
N ILE A 113 5.26 -0.75 12.66
CA ILE A 113 3.88 -0.42 12.32
C ILE A 113 2.96 -0.74 13.50
N VAL A 114 2.06 0.18 13.80
CA VAL A 114 0.91 -0.06 14.68
C VAL A 114 -0.36 0.00 13.85
N PHE A 115 -1.19 -1.05 13.90
CA PHE A 115 -2.44 -1.10 13.13
C PHE A 115 -3.66 -0.64 13.94
N SER A 116 -4.55 0.14 13.30
CA SER A 116 -5.85 0.53 13.84
C SER A 116 -6.79 -0.68 13.94
N SER A 117 -7.63 -0.70 14.99
CA SER A 117 -8.73 -1.67 15.09
C SER A 117 -9.94 -1.32 14.22
N LYS A 118 -10.09 -0.07 13.78
CA LYS A 118 -11.34 0.40 13.13
C LYS A 118 -11.34 0.33 11.60
N LYS A 119 -10.20 0.18 10.93
CA LYS A 119 -10.06 0.05 9.47
C LYS A 119 -8.78 -0.69 9.09
N LEU A 120 -8.59 -1.87 9.68
CA LEU A 120 -7.31 -2.57 9.68
C LEU A 120 -6.70 -2.73 8.27
N GLU A 121 -7.49 -3.12 7.28
CA GLU A 121 -7.01 -3.33 5.91
C GLU A 121 -6.58 -2.01 5.23
N HIS A 122 -7.37 -0.94 5.38
CA HIS A 122 -6.97 0.39 4.89
C HIS A 122 -5.71 0.89 5.59
N THR A 123 -5.69 0.80 6.92
CA THR A 123 -4.53 1.20 7.71
C THR A 123 -3.30 0.40 7.27
N LEU A 124 -3.43 -0.90 7.01
CA LEU A 124 -2.31 -1.69 6.52
C LEU A 124 -1.73 -1.12 5.24
N ARG A 125 -2.56 -0.91 4.22
CA ARG A 125 -2.08 -0.35 2.96
C ARG A 125 -1.50 1.05 3.14
N HIS A 126 -2.14 1.90 3.96
CA HIS A 126 -1.68 3.25 4.27
C HIS A 126 -0.29 3.25 4.95
N GLU A 127 -0.11 2.48 6.03
CA GLU A 127 1.17 2.42 6.73
C GLU A 127 2.28 1.84 5.84
N PHE A 128 1.98 0.84 5.02
CA PHE A 128 2.93 0.34 4.02
C PHE A 128 3.24 1.37 2.93
N GLY A 129 2.32 2.27 2.59
CA GLY A 129 2.61 3.45 1.78
C GLY A 129 3.75 4.28 2.39
N HIS A 130 3.72 4.54 3.71
CA HIS A 130 4.84 5.20 4.39
C HIS A 130 6.13 4.38 4.39
N VAL A 131 6.05 3.06 4.56
CA VAL A 131 7.23 2.18 4.46
C VAL A 131 7.87 2.30 3.07
N ILE A 132 7.06 2.20 2.01
CA ILE A 132 7.51 2.30 0.62
C ILE A 132 8.16 3.66 0.36
N ASP A 133 7.55 4.75 0.82
CA ASP A 133 8.13 6.09 0.74
C ASP A 133 9.50 6.15 1.41
N ASN A 134 9.62 5.61 2.63
CA ASN A 134 10.87 5.58 3.37
C ASN A 134 11.96 4.71 2.71
N ARG A 135 11.59 3.65 1.98
CA ARG A 135 12.54 2.78 1.29
C ARG A 135 12.94 3.30 -0.10
N LEU A 136 12.04 4.01 -0.80
CA LEU A 136 12.21 4.42 -2.19
C LEU A 136 12.31 5.93 -2.42
N ASP A 137 12.17 6.75 -1.38
CA ASP A 137 12.14 8.22 -1.47
C ASP A 137 11.08 8.71 -2.48
N VAL A 138 9.86 8.16 -2.37
CA VAL A 138 8.79 8.40 -3.35
C VAL A 138 8.36 9.86 -3.37
N THR A 139 8.30 10.51 -2.21
CA THR A 139 7.71 11.85 -2.03
C THR A 139 8.66 13.02 -2.37
N GLY A 140 9.58 12.78 -3.31
CA GLY A 140 10.52 13.75 -3.86
C GLY A 140 9.89 14.79 -4.81
N LYS A 141 10.72 15.37 -5.69
CA LYS A 141 10.31 16.48 -6.57
C LYS A 141 9.19 16.10 -7.56
N GLU A 142 9.32 14.96 -8.24
CA GLU A 142 8.33 14.51 -9.22
C GLU A 142 6.94 14.36 -8.59
N TRP A 143 6.88 13.73 -7.41
CA TRP A 143 5.65 13.58 -6.63
C TRP A 143 5.06 14.93 -6.23
N ARG A 144 5.87 15.85 -5.71
CA ARG A 144 5.42 17.20 -5.35
C ARG A 144 4.77 17.92 -6.53
N ASP A 145 5.42 17.90 -7.69
CA ASP A 145 4.92 18.55 -8.90
C ASP A 145 3.61 17.91 -9.37
N LEU A 146 3.48 16.59 -9.23
CA LEU A 146 2.25 15.85 -9.52
C LEU A 146 1.11 16.21 -8.54
N VAL A 147 1.36 16.23 -7.23
CA VAL A 147 0.35 16.59 -6.22
C VAL A 147 -0.16 18.02 -6.44
N ASN A 148 0.72 18.95 -6.81
CA ASN A 148 0.32 20.31 -7.16
C ASN A 148 -0.63 20.31 -8.38
N ARG A 149 -0.32 19.55 -9.44
CA ARG A 149 -1.24 19.40 -10.58
C ARG A 149 -2.57 18.76 -10.19
N MET A 150 -2.56 17.73 -9.34
CA MET A 150 -3.78 17.10 -8.84
C MET A 150 -4.69 18.12 -8.15
N LYS A 151 -4.12 18.97 -7.31
CA LYS A 151 -4.87 19.99 -6.57
C LYS A 151 -5.31 21.15 -7.46
N ASP A 152 -4.39 21.72 -8.22
CA ASP A 152 -4.60 23.00 -8.92
C ASP A 152 -5.33 22.82 -10.26
N VAL A 153 -5.09 21.71 -10.96
CA VAL A 153 -5.66 21.45 -12.29
C VAL A 153 -6.87 20.53 -12.19
N HIS A 154 -6.78 19.46 -11.40
CA HIS A 154 -7.83 18.46 -11.30
C HIS A 154 -8.80 18.67 -10.14
N GLY A 155 -8.48 19.56 -9.18
CA GLY A 155 -9.28 19.71 -7.96
C GLY A 155 -9.37 18.42 -7.14
N PHE A 156 -8.38 17.54 -7.25
CA PHE A 156 -8.42 16.17 -6.79
C PHE A 156 -7.56 15.92 -5.54
N SER A 157 -8.10 15.11 -4.62
CA SER A 157 -7.39 14.52 -3.49
C SER A 157 -7.95 13.13 -3.19
N PRO A 158 -7.11 12.09 -2.92
CA PRO A 158 -7.58 10.75 -2.56
C PRO A 158 -8.52 10.75 -1.35
N SER A 159 -8.26 11.64 -0.38
CA SER A 159 -9.11 11.85 0.78
C SER A 159 -8.90 13.24 1.38
N ASN A 160 -9.70 13.58 2.40
CA ASN A 160 -9.44 14.77 3.20
C ASN A 160 -8.12 14.67 3.98
N TYR A 161 -7.75 13.47 4.42
CA TYR A 161 -6.54 13.24 5.21
C TYR A 161 -5.27 13.38 4.37
N ALA A 162 -5.32 13.00 3.09
CA ALA A 162 -4.25 13.18 2.10
C ALA A 162 -3.77 14.64 1.98
N ASN A 163 -4.61 15.63 2.34
CA ASN A 163 -4.24 17.04 2.28
C ASN A 163 -3.30 17.50 3.41
N THR A 164 -3.02 16.65 4.41
CA THR A 164 -2.15 16.98 5.55
C THR A 164 -0.74 17.33 5.11
N ASN A 165 -0.12 16.52 4.25
CA ASN A 165 1.20 16.76 3.67
C ASN A 165 1.45 15.80 2.47
N LEU A 166 2.60 15.91 1.80
CA LEU A 166 2.93 15.08 0.63
C LEU A 166 3.02 13.59 0.93
N ILE A 167 3.50 13.23 2.13
CA ILE A 167 3.69 11.85 2.58
C ILE A 167 2.32 11.19 2.82
N GLU A 168 1.41 11.91 3.48
CA GLU A 168 0.03 11.46 3.71
C GLU A 168 -0.75 11.35 2.40
N TYR A 169 -0.49 12.24 1.44
CA TYR A 169 -1.08 12.14 0.12
C TYR A 169 -0.67 10.84 -0.57
N TRP A 170 0.62 10.48 -0.47
CA TRP A 170 1.13 9.24 -1.04
C TRP A 170 0.53 8.01 -0.34
N ALA A 171 0.57 7.97 1.00
CA ALA A 171 0.06 6.84 1.78
C ALA A 171 -1.44 6.59 1.52
N GLU A 172 -2.24 7.66 1.46
CA GLU A 172 -3.66 7.54 1.10
C GLU A 172 -3.85 7.13 -0.36
N ALA A 173 -3.12 7.73 -1.31
CA ALA A 173 -3.21 7.35 -2.72
C ALA A 173 -2.90 5.86 -2.92
N PHE A 174 -1.81 5.37 -2.32
CA PHE A 174 -1.45 3.96 -2.35
C PHE A 174 -2.55 3.09 -1.71
N ALA A 175 -3.08 3.49 -0.55
CA ALA A 175 -4.11 2.72 0.16
C ALA A 175 -5.42 2.57 -0.61
N TYR A 176 -5.85 3.61 -1.32
CA TYR A 176 -7.05 3.58 -2.15
C TYR A 176 -6.81 2.87 -3.48
N PHE A 177 -5.68 3.13 -4.15
CA PHE A 177 -5.35 2.48 -5.43
C PHE A 177 -5.23 0.96 -5.30
N THR A 178 -4.72 0.49 -4.16
CA THR A 178 -4.55 -0.94 -3.88
C THR A 178 -5.75 -1.59 -3.18
N ALA A 179 -6.85 -0.86 -2.97
CA ALA A 179 -8.07 -1.38 -2.38
C ALA A 179 -8.76 -2.41 -3.30
N PRO A 180 -9.46 -3.42 -2.75
CA PRO A 180 -10.07 -4.49 -3.55
C PRO A 180 -11.19 -4.05 -4.50
N ASP A 181 -11.82 -2.91 -4.24
CA ASP A 181 -12.93 -2.34 -5.01
C ASP A 181 -12.51 -1.15 -5.90
N TYR A 182 -11.20 -0.88 -5.99
CA TYR A 182 -10.67 0.24 -6.76
C TYR A 182 -11.05 0.12 -8.24
N GLY A 183 -11.71 1.15 -8.77
CA GLY A 183 -12.15 1.20 -10.17
C GLY A 183 -13.34 0.30 -10.51
N LEU A 184 -13.89 -0.44 -9.54
CA LEU A 184 -15.15 -1.19 -9.68
C LEU A 184 -16.33 -0.39 -9.15
N ASN A 185 -16.22 0.08 -7.91
CA ASN A 185 -17.26 0.86 -7.21
C ASN A 185 -16.76 2.24 -6.78
N SER A 186 -15.46 2.50 -6.86
CA SER A 186 -14.85 3.80 -6.57
C SER A 186 -14.44 4.51 -7.86
N ASP A 187 -14.48 5.84 -7.84
CA ASP A 187 -13.91 6.64 -8.91
C ASP A 187 -12.42 6.34 -9.05
N ARG A 188 -11.99 6.18 -10.30
CA ARG A 188 -10.57 6.05 -10.64
C ARG A 188 -9.85 7.36 -10.42
N PHE A 189 -8.55 7.27 -10.15
CA PHE A 189 -7.73 8.46 -10.01
C PHE A 189 -7.46 9.09 -11.38
N PRO A 190 -7.08 10.37 -11.42
CA PRO A 190 -6.52 10.96 -12.63
C PRO A 190 -5.37 10.08 -13.16
N ALA A 191 -5.34 9.87 -14.48
CA ALA A 191 -4.44 8.89 -15.11
C ALA A 191 -2.96 9.13 -14.82
N GLU A 192 -2.53 10.39 -14.66
CA GLU A 192 -1.15 10.71 -14.30
C GLU A 192 -0.79 10.31 -12.86
N LEU A 193 -1.76 10.30 -11.94
CA LEU A 193 -1.59 9.78 -10.59
C LEU A 193 -1.52 8.25 -10.59
N GLU A 194 -2.42 7.57 -11.30
CA GLU A 194 -2.36 6.11 -11.46
C GLU A 194 -1.03 5.67 -12.11
N SER A 195 -0.56 6.40 -13.12
CA SER A 195 0.70 6.13 -13.80
C SER A 195 1.89 6.26 -12.85
N PHE A 196 1.90 7.29 -11.99
CA PHE A 196 2.95 7.44 -10.99
C PHE A 196 2.94 6.30 -9.97
N ILE A 197 1.77 5.95 -9.42
CA ILE A 197 1.66 4.84 -8.46
C ILE A 197 2.11 3.52 -9.09
N SER A 198 1.71 3.27 -10.35
CA SER A 198 2.10 2.06 -11.09
C SER A 198 3.62 1.97 -11.28
N LYS A 199 4.29 3.08 -11.61
CA LYS A 199 5.77 3.11 -11.69
C LYS A 199 6.44 2.75 -10.37
N VAL A 200 5.87 3.18 -9.23
CA VAL A 200 6.40 2.81 -7.92
C VAL A 200 6.20 1.32 -7.65
N ILE A 201 5.03 0.77 -8.00
CA ILE A 201 4.74 -0.67 -7.91
C ILE A 201 5.73 -1.47 -8.76
N ASP A 202 6.02 -1.04 -9.99
CA ASP A 202 6.99 -1.71 -10.87
C ASP A 202 8.41 -1.72 -10.25
N GLN A 203 8.78 -0.68 -9.48
CA GLN A 203 10.05 -0.68 -8.75
C GLN A 203 10.09 -1.74 -7.64
N LEU A 204 8.95 -2.01 -6.99
CA LEU A 204 8.84 -3.06 -5.97
C LEU A 204 8.95 -4.48 -6.54
N GLN A 205 8.60 -4.67 -7.81
CA GLN A 205 8.79 -5.95 -8.52
C GLN A 205 10.28 -6.25 -8.80
N SER A 206 11.16 -5.24 -8.70
CA SER A 206 12.56 -5.40 -9.04
C SER A 206 13.34 -6.08 -7.90
N PRO A 207 14.15 -7.14 -8.18
CA PRO A 207 14.87 -7.94 -7.17
C PRO A 207 15.83 -7.19 -6.23
N ARG A 208 16.08 -5.90 -6.47
CA ARG A 208 17.07 -5.10 -5.72
C ARG A 208 16.62 -4.73 -4.30
N LEU A 209 15.33 -4.85 -3.97
CA LEU A 209 14.81 -4.48 -2.64
C LEU A 209 14.72 -5.65 -1.66
N ALA A 210 14.78 -6.90 -2.14
CA ALA A 210 14.73 -8.10 -1.30
C ALA A 210 16.01 -8.35 -0.46
N SER A 211 16.99 -7.43 -0.50
CA SER A 211 18.35 -7.65 0.02
C SER A 211 18.74 -6.80 1.25
N ASN A 212 17.84 -5.95 1.78
CA ASN A 212 18.16 -5.04 2.89
C ASN A 212 17.24 -5.23 4.09
#